data_AF-A0A3C1VAC9-F1
#
_entry.id   AF-A0A3C1VAC9-F1
#
_cell.length_a   1.000
_cell.length_b   1.000
_cell.length_c   1.000
_cell.angle_alpha   90.00
_cell.angle_beta   90.00
_cell.angle_gamma   90.00
#
_symmetry.space_group_name_H-M   'P 1'
#
loop_
_entity.id
_entity.type
_entity.pdbx_description
1 polymer ?
#
loop_
_entity_poly.entity_id
_entity_poly.type
_entity_poly.pdbx_seq_one_letter_code
_entity_poly.pdbx_strand_id
1 'polypeptide(L)'
;VLITNPPDGTVFTAPASVTIQASASDSDGSVTNVQFLVGSTVISNRTAAPYAATTNGLPAGNYTLTAIASDNIGAKATNSVSIIVNNLPTVAITNPVPNASFQVPATFAIGASASDSDGTVTNVQFSVNGSVIGNDTTSPYSATASSLTAGNYTLAAVASDNLGGKATNSISISVTNPPPTAVTILNPVFNGSSFSFSFATQVGYTYSGQVTPSLNPISWFTFTNLSGNGSVVQVTDSPLANSTRYYRVKAQ
;
A
#
# COMPACT_ATOMS: atom_id res chain seq x y z
N VAL A 1 -41.77 -4.99 -23.90
CA VAL A 1 -40.35 -5.34 -23.69
C VAL A 1 -39.86 -4.69 -22.42
N LEU A 2 -38.98 -5.34 -21.67
CA LEU A 2 -38.37 -4.82 -20.45
C LEU A 2 -36.93 -5.33 -20.35
N ILE A 3 -35.97 -4.44 -20.16
CA ILE A 3 -34.59 -4.80 -19.81
C ILE A 3 -34.60 -5.26 -18.35
N THR A 4 -34.16 -6.50 -18.14
CA THR A 4 -34.09 -7.13 -16.81
C THR A 4 -32.67 -7.11 -16.24
N ASN A 5 -31.66 -6.92 -17.08
CA ASN A 5 -30.28 -6.74 -16.68
C ASN A 5 -29.54 -5.88 -17.72
N PRO A 6 -28.70 -4.92 -17.30
CA PRO A 6 -28.56 -4.43 -15.93
C PRO A 6 -29.77 -3.57 -15.49
N PRO A 7 -30.01 -3.40 -14.19
CA PRO A 7 -30.95 -2.40 -13.67
C PRO A 7 -30.55 -0.97 -14.07
N ASP A 8 -31.54 -0.07 -14.08
CA ASP A 8 -31.31 1.36 -14.28
C ASP A 8 -30.40 1.95 -13.20
N GLY A 9 -29.46 2.80 -13.61
CA GLY A 9 -28.46 3.43 -12.74
C GLY A 9 -27.25 2.56 -12.38
N THR A 10 -27.11 1.35 -12.96
CA THR A 10 -25.96 0.48 -12.67
C THR A 10 -24.64 1.16 -13.05
N VAL A 11 -23.66 1.09 -12.14
CA VAL A 11 -22.30 1.60 -12.35
C VAL A 11 -21.36 0.43 -12.64
N PHE A 12 -20.58 0.53 -13.72
CA PHE A 12 -19.51 -0.38 -14.10
C PHE A 12 -18.17 0.34 -14.06
N THR A 13 -17.07 -0.39 -14.01
CA THR A 13 -15.71 0.16 -14.12
C THR A 13 -15.20 0.07 -15.55
N ALA A 14 -14.56 1.12 -16.06
CA ALA A 14 -13.97 1.12 -17.39
C ALA A 14 -12.67 0.27 -17.46
N PRO A 15 -12.40 -0.38 -18.60
CA PRO A 15 -13.32 -0.60 -19.72
C PRO A 15 -14.37 -1.67 -19.38
N ALA A 16 -15.65 -1.38 -19.59
CA ALA A 16 -16.74 -2.26 -19.17
C ALA A 16 -17.17 -3.24 -20.27
N SER A 17 -17.50 -4.47 -19.87
CA SER A 17 -18.28 -5.42 -20.68
C SER A 17 -19.65 -5.58 -20.06
N VAL A 18 -20.70 -5.25 -20.81
CA VAL A 18 -22.07 -5.16 -20.29
C VAL A 18 -22.95 -6.15 -21.03
N THR A 19 -23.59 -7.04 -20.28
CA THR A 19 -24.60 -7.97 -20.80
C THR A 19 -25.99 -7.40 -20.57
N ILE A 20 -26.72 -7.20 -21.66
CA ILE A 20 -28.10 -6.72 -21.68
C ILE A 20 -29.01 -7.92 -21.82
N GLN A 21 -29.96 -8.10 -20.91
CA GLN A 21 -31.01 -9.12 -20.99
C GLN A 21 -32.36 -8.43 -20.98
N ALA A 22 -33.30 -8.94 -21.77
CA ALA A 22 -34.65 -8.43 -21.80
C ALA A 22 -35.71 -9.53 -21.86
N SER A 23 -36.89 -9.23 -21.33
CA SER A 23 -38.12 -9.97 -21.59
C SER A 23 -38.97 -9.22 -22.62
N ALA A 24 -39.65 -9.97 -23.48
CA ALA A 24 -40.63 -9.43 -24.41
C ALA A 24 -41.78 -10.42 -24.54
N SER A 25 -43.00 -9.89 -24.59
CA SER A 25 -44.23 -10.63 -24.76
C SER A 25 -45.17 -9.81 -25.61
N ASP A 26 -46.07 -10.51 -26.28
CA ASP A 26 -47.13 -9.98 -27.12
C ASP A 26 -48.41 -10.75 -26.73
N SER A 27 -49.50 -10.03 -26.45
CA SER A 27 -50.75 -10.60 -25.94
C SER A 27 -51.67 -11.15 -27.02
N ASP A 28 -51.56 -10.63 -28.24
CA ASP A 28 -52.44 -10.89 -29.37
C ASP A 28 -51.67 -11.36 -30.62
N GLY A 29 -50.35 -11.51 -30.51
CA GLY A 29 -49.49 -12.01 -31.56
C GLY A 29 -48.23 -12.70 -31.06
N SER A 30 -47.14 -12.48 -31.76
CA SER A 30 -45.82 -13.02 -31.47
C SER A 30 -44.74 -11.95 -31.65
N VAL A 31 -43.77 -11.95 -30.73
CA VAL A 31 -42.57 -11.12 -30.86
C VAL A 31 -41.68 -11.69 -31.96
N THR A 32 -41.37 -10.92 -33.00
CA THR A 32 -40.50 -11.33 -34.11
C THR A 32 -39.03 -11.19 -33.77
N ASN A 33 -38.67 -10.13 -33.05
CA ASN A 33 -37.29 -9.87 -32.65
C ASN A 33 -37.20 -8.85 -31.53
N VAL A 34 -36.09 -8.88 -30.80
CA VAL A 34 -35.64 -7.83 -29.88
C VAL A 34 -34.29 -7.30 -30.35
N GLN A 35 -34.26 -6.02 -30.73
CA GLN A 35 -33.04 -5.30 -31.09
C GLN A 35 -32.45 -4.62 -29.86
N PHE A 36 -31.15 -4.77 -29.64
CA PHE A 36 -30.41 -4.16 -28.54
C PHE A 36 -29.49 -3.06 -29.06
N LEU A 37 -29.48 -1.91 -28.39
CA LEU A 37 -28.64 -0.77 -28.71
C LEU A 37 -27.90 -0.25 -27.48
N VAL A 38 -26.72 0.33 -27.71
CA VAL A 38 -26.02 1.23 -26.78
C VAL A 38 -25.93 2.60 -27.44
N GLY A 39 -26.55 3.60 -26.80
CA GLY A 39 -26.81 4.88 -27.45
C GLY A 39 -27.60 4.67 -28.74
N SER A 40 -27.07 5.14 -29.87
CA SER A 40 -27.64 4.92 -31.20
C SER A 40 -27.10 3.69 -31.93
N THR A 41 -26.11 2.99 -31.38
CA THR A 41 -25.44 1.87 -32.05
C THR A 41 -26.17 0.57 -31.78
N VAL A 42 -26.60 -0.11 -32.84
CA VAL A 42 -27.17 -1.47 -32.74
C VAL A 42 -26.07 -2.46 -32.42
N ILE A 43 -26.24 -3.21 -31.33
CA ILE A 43 -25.31 -4.27 -30.92
C ILE A 43 -25.75 -5.61 -31.51
N SER A 44 -27.04 -5.89 -31.43
CA SER A 44 -27.60 -7.19 -31.81
C SER A 44 -29.07 -7.08 -32.14
N ASN A 45 -29.57 -8.05 -32.93
CA ASN A 45 -30.98 -8.24 -33.18
C ASN A 45 -31.32 -9.73 -33.01
N ARG A 46 -32.06 -10.07 -31.94
CA ARG A 46 -32.34 -11.45 -31.54
C ARG A 46 -33.75 -11.84 -31.94
N THR A 47 -33.90 -12.86 -32.76
CA THR A 47 -35.19 -13.34 -33.28
C THR A 47 -35.87 -14.40 -32.41
N ALA A 48 -35.20 -14.86 -31.34
CA ALA A 48 -35.74 -15.85 -30.41
C ALA A 48 -35.18 -15.64 -29.00
N ALA A 49 -35.99 -16.00 -28.01
CA ALA A 49 -35.62 -16.01 -26.60
C ALA A 49 -34.58 -17.12 -26.29
N PRO A 50 -33.72 -16.95 -25.27
CA PRO A 50 -33.59 -15.78 -24.41
C PRO A 50 -33.02 -14.57 -25.17
N TYR A 51 -33.60 -13.39 -24.95
CA TYR A 51 -33.15 -12.15 -25.58
C TYR A 51 -32.02 -11.55 -24.75
N ALA A 52 -30.80 -11.71 -25.25
CA ALA A 52 -29.62 -11.12 -24.65
C ALA A 52 -28.62 -10.62 -25.70
N ALA A 53 -27.84 -9.62 -25.32
CA ALA A 53 -26.72 -9.09 -26.10
C ALA A 53 -25.59 -8.66 -25.15
N THR A 54 -24.35 -8.68 -25.64
CA THR A 54 -23.20 -8.20 -24.88
C THR A 54 -22.46 -7.16 -25.70
N THR A 55 -22.11 -6.05 -25.06
CA THR A 55 -21.15 -5.07 -25.57
C THR A 55 -19.88 -5.13 -24.73
N ASN A 56 -18.73 -4.89 -25.35
CA ASN A 56 -17.43 -5.03 -24.69
C ASN A 56 -16.61 -3.75 -24.87
N GLY A 57 -15.74 -3.47 -23.90
CA GLY A 57 -14.75 -2.41 -24.00
C GLY A 57 -15.33 -1.00 -23.97
N LEU A 58 -16.47 -0.79 -23.32
CA LEU A 58 -17.05 0.55 -23.17
C LEU A 58 -16.09 1.43 -22.36
N PRO A 59 -15.61 2.57 -22.91
CA PRO A 59 -14.88 3.57 -22.15
C PRO A 59 -15.75 4.21 -21.05
N ALA A 60 -15.14 4.96 -20.15
CA ALA A 60 -15.89 5.75 -19.18
C ALA A 60 -16.86 6.73 -19.86
N GLY A 61 -18.03 6.87 -19.26
CA GLY A 61 -19.13 7.66 -19.78
C GLY A 61 -20.50 7.15 -19.37
N ASN A 62 -21.52 7.93 -19.72
CA ASN A 62 -22.92 7.58 -19.50
C ASN A 62 -23.49 6.94 -20.76
N TYR A 63 -24.18 5.80 -20.61
CA TYR A 63 -24.77 5.07 -21.73
C TYR A 63 -26.25 4.80 -21.49
N THR A 64 -27.05 4.95 -22.54
CA THR A 64 -28.41 4.44 -22.58
C THR A 64 -28.40 3.08 -23.28
N LEU A 65 -28.87 2.05 -22.58
CA LEU A 65 -29.12 0.72 -23.14
C LEU A 65 -30.58 0.68 -23.57
N THR A 66 -30.84 0.22 -24.79
CA THR A 66 -32.21 0.17 -25.33
C THR A 66 -32.50 -1.22 -25.88
N ALA A 67 -33.70 -1.73 -25.56
CA ALA A 67 -34.27 -2.93 -26.15
C ALA A 67 -35.56 -2.56 -26.90
N ILE A 68 -35.63 -2.89 -28.18
CA ILE A 68 -36.79 -2.64 -29.05
C ILE A 68 -37.35 -3.98 -29.49
N ALA A 69 -38.54 -4.35 -29.01
CA ALA A 69 -39.26 -5.51 -29.51
C ALA A 69 -40.15 -5.12 -30.70
N SER A 70 -40.16 -5.93 -31.74
CA SER A 70 -41.12 -5.84 -32.86
C SER A 70 -42.03 -7.07 -32.87
N ASP A 71 -43.28 -6.92 -33.28
CA ASP A 71 -44.25 -8.01 -33.42
C ASP A 71 -44.49 -8.43 -34.88
N ASN A 72 -45.33 -9.45 -35.08
CA ASN A 72 -45.66 -10.03 -36.39
C ASN A 72 -46.60 -9.17 -37.25
N ILE A 73 -47.08 -8.04 -36.75
CA ILE A 73 -47.87 -7.05 -37.50
C ILE A 73 -47.12 -5.71 -37.68
N GLY A 74 -45.89 -5.62 -37.18
CA GLY A 74 -44.98 -4.48 -37.32
C GLY A 74 -45.03 -3.45 -36.20
N ALA A 75 -45.81 -3.68 -35.12
CA ALA A 75 -45.80 -2.80 -33.97
C ALA A 75 -44.48 -2.92 -33.19
N LYS A 76 -44.11 -1.86 -32.48
CA LYS A 76 -42.85 -1.78 -31.73
C LYS A 76 -43.09 -1.30 -30.32
N ALA A 77 -42.38 -1.93 -29.38
CA ALA A 77 -42.27 -1.47 -28.00
C ALA A 77 -40.81 -1.27 -27.64
N THR A 78 -40.52 -0.21 -26.89
CA THR A 78 -39.16 0.16 -26.49
C THR A 78 -39.05 0.23 -24.97
N ASN A 79 -37.96 -0.29 -24.42
CA ASN A 79 -37.55 -0.03 -23.05
C ASN A 79 -36.08 0.39 -23.04
N SER A 80 -35.75 1.34 -22.16
CA SER A 80 -34.38 1.83 -22.01
C SER A 80 -34.01 1.92 -20.53
N VAL A 81 -32.73 1.70 -20.24
CA VAL A 81 -32.11 1.95 -18.93
C VAL A 81 -30.82 2.72 -19.13
N SER A 82 -30.44 3.54 -18.16
CA SER A 82 -29.18 4.27 -18.13
C SER A 82 -28.16 3.53 -17.27
N ILE A 83 -26.92 3.48 -17.73
CA ILE A 83 -25.79 2.96 -16.97
C ILE A 83 -24.66 3.98 -16.98
N ILE A 84 -23.76 3.87 -16.00
CA ILE A 84 -22.54 4.67 -15.90
C ILE A 84 -21.36 3.72 -16.01
N VAL A 85 -20.37 4.06 -16.82
CA VAL A 85 -19.05 3.43 -16.81
C VAL A 85 -18.08 4.44 -16.21
N ASN A 86 -17.51 4.10 -15.05
CA ASN A 86 -16.68 4.97 -14.23
C ASN A 86 -15.18 4.67 -14.46
N ASN A 87 -14.35 5.69 -14.63
CA ASN A 87 -12.91 5.53 -14.43
C ASN A 87 -12.62 5.49 -12.92
N LEU A 88 -11.69 4.63 -12.50
CA LEU A 88 -11.27 4.63 -11.10
C LEU A 88 -10.42 5.88 -10.82
N PRO A 89 -10.43 6.39 -9.58
CA PRO A 89 -9.55 7.48 -9.19
C PRO A 89 -8.09 7.01 -9.26
N THR A 90 -7.17 7.95 -9.12
CA THR A 90 -5.74 7.68 -8.92
C THR A 90 -5.32 8.14 -7.53
N VAL A 91 -4.30 7.50 -6.97
CA VAL A 91 -3.71 7.88 -5.69
C VAL A 91 -2.22 7.57 -5.69
N ALA A 92 -1.43 8.43 -5.05
CA ALA A 92 0.00 8.23 -4.82
C ALA A 92 0.40 8.81 -3.47
N ILE A 93 1.08 8.01 -2.65
CA ILE A 93 1.75 8.50 -1.44
C ILE A 93 2.91 9.39 -1.88
N THR A 94 2.89 10.65 -1.46
CA THR A 94 3.90 11.67 -1.79
C THR A 94 4.90 11.87 -0.67
N ASN A 95 4.53 11.53 0.56
CA ASN A 95 5.41 11.51 1.71
C ASN A 95 4.99 10.38 2.67
N PRO A 96 5.91 9.58 3.22
CA PRO A 96 7.32 9.54 2.87
C PRO A 96 7.57 8.99 1.45
N VAL A 97 8.79 9.14 0.94
CA VAL A 97 9.21 8.48 -0.30
C VAL A 97 9.38 6.97 -0.07
N PRO A 98 9.25 6.12 -1.11
CA PRO A 98 9.52 4.69 -1.00
C PRO A 98 10.92 4.42 -0.42
N ASN A 99 10.99 3.45 0.50
CA ASN A 99 12.19 3.03 1.21
C ASN A 99 12.82 4.10 2.12
N ALA A 100 12.06 5.13 2.52
CA ALA A 100 12.51 6.05 3.54
C ALA A 100 12.85 5.31 4.86
N SER A 101 13.87 5.79 5.57
CA SER A 101 14.27 5.26 6.87
C SER A 101 14.12 6.31 7.97
N PHE A 102 13.50 5.92 9.07
CA PHE A 102 13.29 6.75 10.26
C PHE A 102 13.99 6.13 11.48
N GLN A 103 14.21 6.93 12.53
CA GLN A 103 14.72 6.45 13.82
C GLN A 103 13.58 6.30 14.83
N VAL A 104 13.66 5.31 15.70
CA VAL A 104 12.68 5.12 16.79
C VAL A 104 12.74 6.24 17.84
N PRO A 105 11.60 6.59 18.48
CA PRO A 105 10.24 6.30 18.04
C PRO A 105 9.88 7.18 16.83
N ALA A 106 9.42 6.57 15.74
CA ALA A 106 9.11 7.32 14.53
C ALA A 106 7.64 7.81 14.56
N THR A 107 7.48 9.12 14.35
CA THR A 107 6.19 9.78 14.13
C THR A 107 6.34 10.71 12.94
N PHE A 108 5.49 10.55 11.93
CA PHE A 108 5.52 11.36 10.71
C PHE A 108 4.15 11.37 10.02
N ALA A 109 3.92 12.39 9.19
CA ALA A 109 2.73 12.45 8.35
C ALA A 109 2.92 11.59 7.09
N ILE A 110 1.92 10.80 6.75
CA ILE A 110 1.73 10.19 5.44
C ILE A 110 0.91 11.17 4.61
N GLY A 111 1.50 11.74 3.57
CA GLY A 111 0.82 12.60 2.61
C GLY A 111 0.51 11.84 1.33
N ALA A 112 -0.63 12.12 0.72
CA ALA A 112 -0.99 11.57 -0.59
C ALA A 112 -1.58 12.62 -1.53
N SER A 113 -1.37 12.41 -2.81
CA SER A 113 -2.12 13.04 -3.89
C SER A 113 -3.14 12.05 -4.42
N ALA A 114 -4.34 12.53 -4.74
CA ALA A 114 -5.37 11.74 -5.38
C ALA A 114 -6.15 12.62 -6.36
N SER A 115 -6.60 12.04 -7.47
CA SER A 115 -7.41 12.73 -8.46
C SER A 115 -8.36 11.74 -9.14
N ASP A 116 -9.49 12.24 -9.59
CA ASP A 116 -10.46 11.48 -10.35
C ASP A 116 -10.82 12.23 -11.64
N SER A 117 -10.88 11.51 -12.76
CA SER A 117 -10.85 12.13 -14.10
C SER A 117 -12.23 12.53 -14.64
N ASP A 118 -13.25 11.80 -14.21
CA ASP A 118 -14.65 11.89 -14.61
C ASP A 118 -15.57 12.15 -13.40
N GLY A 119 -14.99 12.36 -12.22
CA GLY A 119 -15.69 12.61 -10.98
C GLY A 119 -14.85 13.36 -9.96
N THR A 120 -15.06 13.05 -8.69
CA THR A 120 -14.36 13.65 -7.55
C THR A 120 -13.88 12.58 -6.58
N VAL A 121 -12.68 12.78 -6.02
CA VAL A 121 -12.21 11.98 -4.88
C VAL A 121 -12.97 12.41 -3.63
N THR A 122 -13.72 11.49 -3.03
CA THR A 122 -14.52 11.74 -1.83
C THR A 122 -13.77 11.46 -0.53
N ASN A 123 -12.74 10.61 -0.58
CA ASN A 123 -11.99 10.18 0.59
C ASN A 123 -10.64 9.56 0.21
N VAL A 124 -9.59 9.84 1.01
CA VAL A 124 -8.35 9.06 1.04
C VAL A 124 -8.19 8.42 2.41
N GLN A 125 -8.18 7.09 2.46
CA GLN A 125 -7.93 6.30 3.68
C GLN A 125 -6.46 5.90 3.75
N PHE A 126 -5.84 6.06 4.91
CA PHE A 126 -4.45 5.71 5.15
C PHE A 126 -4.34 4.53 6.11
N SER A 127 -3.36 3.65 5.88
CA SER A 127 -3.09 2.50 6.75
C SER A 127 -1.59 2.20 6.88
N VAL A 128 -1.24 1.54 7.98
CA VAL A 128 0.10 1.00 8.27
C VAL A 128 -0.03 -0.49 8.54
N ASN A 129 0.68 -1.32 7.78
CA ASN A 129 0.59 -2.79 7.82
C ASN A 129 -0.86 -3.30 7.72
N GLY A 130 -1.68 -2.64 6.89
CA GLY A 130 -3.10 -2.96 6.70
C GLY A 130 -4.05 -2.42 7.79
N SER A 131 -3.52 -1.91 8.92
CA SER A 131 -4.36 -1.26 9.93
C SER A 131 -4.63 0.19 9.55
N VAL A 132 -5.90 0.56 9.43
CA VAL A 132 -6.31 1.94 9.12
C VAL A 132 -5.88 2.87 10.26
N ILE A 133 -5.22 3.98 9.90
CA ILE A 133 -4.77 5.00 10.84
C ILE A 133 -5.56 6.31 10.73
N GLY A 134 -6.28 6.51 9.63
CA GLY A 134 -7.06 7.72 9.41
C GLY A 134 -7.68 7.80 8.02
N ASN A 135 -8.56 8.78 7.87
CA ASN A 135 -9.19 9.14 6.62
C ASN A 135 -9.15 10.66 6.47
N ASP A 136 -9.01 11.12 5.23
CA ASP A 136 -9.02 12.54 4.90
C ASP A 136 -9.91 12.77 3.68
N THR A 137 -10.86 13.70 3.80
CA THR A 137 -11.83 14.03 2.75
C THR A 137 -11.48 15.33 2.03
N THR A 138 -10.40 16.02 2.45
CA THR A 138 -10.01 17.32 1.90
C THR A 138 -8.55 17.34 1.48
N SER A 139 -8.28 17.72 0.24
CA SER A 139 -6.90 17.92 -0.24
C SER A 139 -6.29 19.17 0.43
N PRO A 140 -5.01 19.15 0.85
CA PRO A 140 -4.04 18.07 0.72
C PRO A 140 -4.26 16.91 1.70
N TYR A 141 -4.37 15.68 1.18
CA TYR A 141 -4.71 14.50 1.98
C TYR A 141 -3.55 14.04 2.86
N SER A 142 -3.81 13.84 4.15
CA SER A 142 -2.80 13.34 5.08
C SER A 142 -3.34 12.55 6.27
N ALA A 143 -2.50 11.70 6.84
CA ALA A 143 -2.72 11.07 8.15
C ALA A 143 -1.40 10.87 8.89
N THR A 144 -1.42 10.90 10.22
CA THR A 144 -0.20 10.75 11.03
C THR A 144 0.01 9.30 11.46
N ALA A 145 1.17 8.73 11.10
CA ALA A 145 1.66 7.50 11.71
C ALA A 145 2.49 7.88 12.95
N SER A 146 2.23 7.19 14.07
CA SER A 146 2.78 7.56 15.38
C SER A 146 3.42 6.37 16.08
N SER A 147 4.46 6.64 16.88
CA SER A 147 5.04 5.68 17.81
C SER A 147 5.50 4.37 17.16
N LEU A 148 5.99 4.43 15.93
CA LEU A 148 6.51 3.24 15.26
C LEU A 148 7.85 2.83 15.89
N THR A 149 7.97 1.53 16.16
CA THR A 149 9.17 0.87 16.70
C THR A 149 10.08 0.40 15.58
N ALA A 150 11.24 -0.17 15.92
CA ALA A 150 12.17 -0.65 14.91
C ALA A 150 11.53 -1.81 14.12
N GLY A 151 11.55 -1.71 12.79
CA GLY A 151 10.90 -2.67 11.90
C GLY A 151 10.67 -2.12 10.51
N ASN A 152 10.15 -2.98 9.63
CA ASN A 152 9.71 -2.61 8.29
C ASN A 152 8.20 -2.43 8.28
N TYR A 153 7.72 -1.40 7.59
CA TYR A 153 6.30 -1.08 7.50
C TYR A 153 5.87 -0.92 6.06
N THR A 154 4.65 -1.36 5.75
CA THR A 154 3.94 -1.05 4.52
C THR A 154 2.93 0.06 4.81
N LEU A 155 3.10 1.20 4.15
CA LEU A 155 2.15 2.30 4.18
C LEU A 155 1.23 2.16 2.97
N ALA A 156 -0.07 2.37 3.14
CA ALA A 156 -1.00 2.37 2.02
C ALA A 156 -1.97 3.55 2.11
N ALA A 157 -2.31 4.11 0.94
CA ALA A 157 -3.35 5.11 0.76
C ALA A 157 -4.38 4.57 -0.25
N VAL A 158 -5.66 4.69 0.09
CA VAL A 158 -6.79 4.24 -0.73
C VAL A 158 -7.70 5.42 -1.03
N ALA A 159 -7.74 5.86 -2.28
CA ALA A 159 -8.69 6.89 -2.72
C ALA A 159 -10.02 6.23 -3.13
N SER A 160 -11.14 6.85 -2.75
CA SER A 160 -12.48 6.51 -3.22
C SER A 160 -13.06 7.70 -4.00
N ASP A 161 -13.75 7.44 -5.11
CA ASP A 161 -14.47 8.46 -5.89
C ASP A 161 -15.93 8.64 -5.44
N ASN A 162 -16.70 9.47 -6.16
CA ASN A 162 -18.12 9.75 -5.91
C ASN A 162 -19.10 8.70 -6.44
N LEU A 163 -18.62 7.71 -7.20
CA LEU A 163 -19.36 6.55 -7.71
C LEU A 163 -18.97 5.24 -7.01
N GLY A 164 -18.11 5.32 -6.00
CA GLY A 164 -17.66 4.20 -5.17
C GLY A 164 -16.46 3.43 -5.73
N GLY A 165 -15.87 3.87 -6.85
CA GLY A 165 -14.62 3.32 -7.36
C GLY A 165 -13.45 3.61 -6.43
N LYS A 166 -12.46 2.71 -6.42
CA LYS A 166 -11.32 2.79 -5.51
C LYS A 166 -10.00 2.52 -6.22
N ALA A 167 -8.96 3.21 -5.79
CA ALA A 167 -7.58 2.91 -6.16
C ALA A 167 -6.69 2.88 -4.91
N THR A 168 -5.62 2.10 -4.98
CA THR A 168 -4.68 1.90 -3.86
C THR A 168 -3.26 2.14 -4.32
N ASN A 169 -2.49 2.85 -3.49
CA ASN A 169 -1.05 2.94 -3.59
C ASN A 169 -0.41 2.46 -2.29
N SER A 170 0.72 1.77 -2.38
CA SER A 170 1.46 1.28 -1.22
C SER A 170 2.95 1.45 -1.41
N ILE A 171 3.65 1.79 -0.33
CA ILE A 171 5.10 1.92 -0.27
C ILE A 171 5.63 1.22 0.98
N SER A 172 6.90 0.84 0.96
CA SER A 172 7.59 0.32 2.14
C SER A 172 8.50 1.37 2.75
N ILE A 173 8.66 1.37 4.07
CA ILE A 173 9.62 2.17 4.82
C ILE A 173 10.27 1.31 5.91
N SER A 174 11.40 1.76 6.43
CA SER A 174 12.05 1.17 7.60
C SER A 174 12.12 2.14 8.77
N VAL A 175 12.03 1.60 9.97
CA VAL A 175 12.34 2.31 11.21
C VAL A 175 13.47 1.56 11.88
N THR A 176 14.57 2.24 12.20
CA THR A 176 15.78 1.64 12.77
C THR A 176 16.04 2.18 14.17
N ASN A 177 16.87 1.47 14.94
CA ASN A 177 17.49 2.04 16.13
C ASN A 177 18.54 3.07 15.72
N PRO A 178 18.77 4.12 16.53
CA PRO A 178 19.84 5.07 16.28
C PRO A 178 21.19 4.35 16.19
N PRO A 179 22.24 4.95 15.61
CA PRO A 179 23.58 4.41 15.77
C PRO A 179 23.98 4.43 17.26
N PRO A 180 24.77 3.45 17.74
CA PRO A 180 25.29 3.49 19.11
C PRO A 180 26.17 4.72 19.31
N THR A 181 26.17 5.30 20.51
CA THR A 181 27.07 6.41 20.86
C THR A 181 28.52 5.92 20.91
N ALA A 182 29.45 6.81 20.55
CA ALA A 182 30.87 6.52 20.64
C ALA A 182 31.26 6.05 22.05
N VAL A 183 32.07 4.98 22.11
CA VAL A 183 32.49 4.39 23.39
C VAL A 183 33.77 5.06 23.88
N THR A 184 33.73 5.55 25.12
CA THR A 184 34.93 6.02 25.84
C THR A 184 35.42 4.94 26.78
N ILE A 185 36.70 4.57 26.68
CA ILE A 185 37.37 3.67 27.62
C ILE A 185 37.67 4.44 28.91
N LEU A 186 37.27 3.88 30.04
CA LEU A 186 37.43 4.43 31.37
C LEU A 186 38.30 3.51 32.22
N ASN A 187 39.05 4.09 33.15
CA ASN A 187 39.79 3.39 34.19
C ASN A 187 40.62 2.19 33.68
N PRO A 188 41.49 2.35 32.65
CA PRO A 188 42.35 1.27 32.21
C PRO A 188 43.35 0.90 33.31
N VAL A 189 43.40 -0.38 33.69
CA VAL A 189 44.29 -0.91 34.73
C VAL A 189 44.99 -2.16 34.21
N PHE A 190 46.32 -2.20 34.37
CA PHE A 190 47.13 -3.40 34.16
C PHE A 190 47.75 -3.83 35.50
N ASN A 191 47.53 -5.08 35.91
CA ASN A 191 48.03 -5.61 37.20
C ASN A 191 49.19 -6.62 37.04
N GLY A 192 49.83 -6.65 35.87
CA GLY A 192 50.91 -7.60 35.55
C GLY A 192 50.46 -8.90 34.89
N SER A 193 49.18 -9.28 35.01
CA SER A 193 48.63 -10.51 34.42
C SER A 193 47.32 -10.32 33.65
N SER A 194 46.59 -9.23 33.92
CA SER A 194 45.36 -8.86 33.25
C SER A 194 45.30 -7.37 32.95
N PHE A 195 44.69 -7.01 31.82
CA PHE A 195 44.29 -5.66 31.48
C PHE A 195 42.78 -5.54 31.58
N SER A 196 42.29 -4.62 32.40
CA SER A 196 40.87 -4.34 32.56
C SER A 196 40.56 -2.88 32.29
N PHE A 197 39.39 -2.60 31.75
CA PHE A 197 38.87 -1.26 31.58
C PHE A 197 37.34 -1.29 31.62
N SER A 198 36.74 -0.14 31.86
CA SER A 198 35.29 0.01 31.89
C SER A 198 34.79 0.90 30.76
N PHE A 199 33.52 0.76 30.40
CA PHE A 199 32.84 1.66 29.47
C PHE A 199 31.33 1.63 29.69
N ALA A 200 30.64 2.72 29.32
CA ALA A 200 29.19 2.79 29.37
C ALA A 200 28.55 2.00 28.22
N THR A 201 27.47 1.28 28.52
CA THR A 201 26.67 0.54 27.53
C THR A 201 25.30 1.17 27.34
N GLN A 202 24.66 0.90 26.20
CA GLN A 202 23.29 1.31 25.88
C GLN A 202 22.42 0.07 25.70
N VAL A 203 21.17 0.15 26.17
CA VAL A 203 20.17 -0.92 25.97
C VAL A 203 19.90 -1.09 24.47
N GLY A 204 19.81 -2.33 24.00
CA GLY A 204 19.49 -2.66 22.60
C GLY A 204 20.70 -2.74 21.66
N TYR A 205 21.91 -2.49 22.17
CA TYR A 205 23.16 -2.68 21.43
C TYR A 205 23.99 -3.81 22.02
N THR A 206 24.87 -4.35 21.20
CA THR A 206 25.89 -5.32 21.60
C THR A 206 27.27 -4.69 21.53
N TYR A 207 28.15 -5.11 22.42
CA TYR A 207 29.51 -4.61 22.52
C TYR A 207 30.48 -5.77 22.44
N SER A 208 31.55 -5.58 21.67
CA SER A 208 32.68 -6.51 21.63
C SER A 208 33.94 -5.79 22.10
N GLY A 209 34.56 -6.35 23.14
CA GLY A 209 35.92 -5.99 23.53
C GLY A 209 36.88 -6.67 22.57
N GLN A 210 37.69 -5.89 21.88
CA GLN A 210 38.61 -6.38 20.87
C GLN A 210 40.05 -6.00 21.19
N VAL A 211 40.96 -6.89 20.81
CA VAL A 211 42.39 -6.76 21.03
C VAL A 211 43.16 -7.08 19.75
N THR A 212 44.28 -6.40 19.51
CA THR A 212 45.23 -6.74 18.44
C THR A 212 46.66 -6.63 18.96
N PRO A 213 47.57 -7.56 18.58
CA PRO A 213 48.99 -7.46 18.93
C PRO A 213 49.75 -6.43 18.06
N SER A 214 49.20 -6.03 16.91
CA SER A 214 49.81 -5.05 16.01
C SER A 214 48.77 -4.14 15.37
N LEU A 215 49.15 -2.88 15.11
CA LEU A 215 48.37 -1.96 14.27
C LEU A 215 48.78 -2.02 12.79
N ASN A 216 49.85 -2.76 12.45
CA ASN A 216 50.31 -2.96 11.09
C ASN A 216 51.04 -4.32 10.92
N PRO A 217 50.47 -5.31 10.21
CA PRO A 217 49.08 -5.34 9.73
C PRO A 217 48.10 -5.44 10.92
N ILE A 218 46.92 -4.86 10.76
CA ILE A 218 45.91 -4.85 11.83
C ILE A 218 45.00 -6.08 11.75
N SER A 219 44.88 -6.83 12.85
CA SER A 219 43.97 -7.97 12.97
C SER A 219 43.35 -8.01 14.36
N TRP A 220 42.09 -7.62 14.44
CA TRP A 220 41.35 -7.57 15.71
C TRP A 220 40.77 -8.93 16.08
N PHE A 221 40.97 -9.34 17.33
CA PHE A 221 40.38 -10.52 17.94
C PHE A 221 39.40 -10.10 19.03
N THR A 222 38.24 -10.72 19.06
CA THR A 222 37.26 -10.48 20.13
C THR A 222 37.62 -11.33 21.34
N PHE A 223 37.82 -10.70 22.50
CA PHE A 223 38.04 -11.40 23.77
C PHE A 223 36.80 -11.45 24.65
N THR A 224 35.81 -10.60 24.38
CA THR A 224 34.50 -10.63 25.06
C THR A 224 33.39 -10.05 24.19
N ASN A 225 32.18 -10.57 24.36
CA ASN A 225 30.94 -10.03 23.83
C ASN A 225 29.95 -9.84 24.97
N LEU A 226 29.21 -8.75 24.97
CA LEU A 226 28.17 -8.48 25.96
C LEU A 226 27.04 -7.66 25.37
N SER A 227 25.82 -7.92 25.86
CA SER A 227 24.66 -7.08 25.58
C SER A 227 24.67 -5.86 26.49
N GLY A 228 24.42 -4.68 25.93
CA GLY A 228 24.32 -3.46 26.70
C GLY A 228 23.05 -3.43 27.52
N ASN A 229 23.18 -2.97 28.77
CA ASN A 229 22.08 -2.87 29.73
C ASN A 229 21.89 -1.44 30.27
N GLY A 230 22.54 -0.45 29.65
CA GLY A 230 22.48 0.95 30.10
C GLY A 230 23.47 1.30 31.22
N SER A 231 24.23 0.33 31.73
CA SER A 231 25.20 0.54 32.82
C SER A 231 26.63 0.60 32.32
N VAL A 232 27.52 1.09 33.18
CA VAL A 232 28.98 0.94 33.01
C VAL A 232 29.36 -0.50 33.33
N VAL A 233 30.06 -1.14 32.41
CA VAL A 233 30.58 -2.50 32.56
C VAL A 233 32.10 -2.48 32.61
N GLN A 234 32.70 -3.41 33.35
CA GLN A 234 34.14 -3.67 33.29
C GLN A 234 34.38 -4.94 32.45
N VAL A 235 35.34 -4.88 31.54
CA VAL A 235 35.84 -6.04 30.81
C VAL A 235 37.30 -6.28 31.13
N THR A 236 37.73 -7.53 31.06
CA THR A 236 39.10 -7.94 31.38
C THR A 236 39.62 -8.88 30.30
N ASP A 237 40.81 -8.59 29.80
CA ASP A 237 41.65 -9.47 28.98
C ASP A 237 42.81 -9.97 29.86
N SER A 238 43.13 -11.27 29.79
CA SER A 238 44.24 -11.87 30.54
C SER A 238 45.37 -12.23 29.58
N PRO A 239 46.22 -11.26 29.17
CA PRO A 239 47.25 -11.48 28.17
C PRO A 239 48.37 -12.39 28.68
N LEU A 240 49.06 -13.05 27.74
CA LEU A 240 50.36 -13.65 28.02
C LEU A 240 51.37 -12.55 28.37
N ALA A 241 52.23 -12.80 29.36
CA ALA A 241 53.20 -11.84 29.87
C ALA A 241 54.09 -11.26 28.75
N ASN A 242 54.38 -9.96 28.84
CA ASN A 242 55.30 -9.20 27.97
C ASN A 242 54.88 -9.00 26.50
N SER A 243 53.57 -8.87 26.19
CA SER A 243 53.10 -8.50 24.85
C SER A 243 52.48 -7.10 24.79
N THR A 244 52.90 -6.27 23.83
CA THR A 244 52.19 -5.02 23.49
C THR A 244 50.86 -5.40 22.83
N ARG A 245 49.77 -4.79 23.31
CA ARG A 245 48.41 -5.02 22.80
C ARG A 245 47.68 -3.69 22.69
N TYR A 246 46.82 -3.60 21.68
CA TYR A 246 45.93 -2.46 21.46
C TYR A 246 44.50 -2.93 21.65
N TYR A 247 43.68 -2.08 22.28
CA TYR A 247 42.32 -2.42 22.66
C TYR A 247 41.33 -1.45 22.02
N ARG A 248 40.16 -1.95 21.65
CA ARG A 248 39.00 -1.14 21.28
C ARG A 248 37.71 -1.79 21.74
N VAL A 249 36.66 -1.00 21.79
CA VAL A 249 35.29 -1.49 21.92
C VAL A 249 34.57 -1.22 20.61
N LYS A 250 33.96 -2.25 20.04
CA LYS A 250 33.07 -2.11 18.88
C LYS A 250 31.62 -2.29 19.37
N ALA A 251 30.81 -1.24 19.20
CA ALA A 251 29.37 -1.26 19.44
C ALA A 251 28.62 -1.59 18.15
N GLN A 252 27.54 -2.36 18.24
CA GLN A 252 26.70 -2.80 17.12
C GLN A 252 25.24 -2.82 17.49
#